data_AF-X6M994-F1
#
_entry.id   AF-X6M994-F1
#
_cell.length_a   1.000
_cell.length_b   1.000
_cell.length_c   1.000
_cell.angle_alpha   90.00
_cell.angle_beta   90.00
_cell.angle_gamma   90.00
#
_symmetry.space_group_name_H-M   'P 1'
#
loop_
_entity.id
_entity.type
_entity.pdbx_description
1 polymer ?
#
loop_
_entity_poly.entity_id
_entity_poly.type
_entity_poly.pdbx_seq_one_letter_code
_entity_poly.pdbx_strand_id
1 'polypeptide(L)'
;MKTTGVYQLLEYQGAEGAFVHRAAIFVFCDIYEQLSPAKTCKFLDGVVPKVLTVLKSDQDLSVRQACFYLFGVMAHRCEDKFTKYTSAVLEPCMQCIRSASEKYKKKELAEDATVVVDNALAMVAKIIKHTGIRQVPTVNSDQIMSIWASHLPLQLDVTESIYCHALLLQFVDSNEPAVVGKEFENIPFITKAFAEIIDTDRSNDRLNSAIRQICRKMSSLSTNVKNKINEILTNEEKGKLGFVVL
;
A
#
# COMPACT_ATOMS: atom_id res chain seq x y z
N MET A 1 0.65 11.20 -41.31
CA MET A 1 0.24 11.31 -39.89
C MET A 1 1.26 10.61 -39.03
N LYS A 2 1.94 11.31 -38.11
CA LYS A 2 2.61 10.64 -37.00
C LYS A 2 1.50 10.10 -36.11
N THR A 3 1.30 8.79 -36.06
CA THR A 3 0.36 8.17 -35.12
C THR A 3 0.79 8.53 -33.70
N THR A 4 -0.03 9.32 -33.00
CA THR A 4 0.10 9.54 -31.55
C THR A 4 -0.28 8.23 -30.88
N GLY A 5 0.70 7.44 -30.45
CA GLY A 5 0.46 6.28 -29.61
C GLY A 5 0.25 6.68 -28.16
N VAL A 6 -0.22 5.75 -27.34
CA VAL A 6 -0.44 5.96 -25.90
C VAL A 6 0.83 6.43 -25.16
N TYR A 7 2.02 6.07 -25.66
CA TYR A 7 3.30 6.52 -25.11
C TYR A 7 3.51 8.03 -25.25
N GLN A 8 3.09 8.64 -26.36
CA GLN A 8 3.23 10.09 -26.58
C GLN A 8 2.34 10.90 -25.65
N LEU A 9 1.24 10.32 -25.16
CA LEU A 9 0.38 10.98 -24.18
C LEU A 9 1.07 11.14 -22.82
N LEU A 10 1.97 10.23 -22.44
CA LEU A 10 2.81 10.34 -21.23
C LEU A 10 3.90 11.43 -21.36
N GLU A 11 4.15 11.93 -22.57
CA GLU A 11 5.18 12.93 -22.85
C GLU A 11 4.58 14.31 -23.12
N TYR A 12 3.26 14.46 -22.99
CA TYR A 12 2.55 15.67 -23.35
C TYR A 12 2.89 16.84 -22.40
N GLN A 13 3.36 17.96 -22.97
CA GLN A 13 3.76 19.16 -22.21
C GLN A 13 2.83 20.35 -22.43
N GLY A 14 1.65 20.15 -23.02
CA GLY A 14 0.69 21.23 -23.27
C GLY A 14 -0.08 21.64 -22.01
N ALA A 15 -0.92 22.67 -22.13
CA ALA A 15 -1.69 23.24 -21.01
C ALA A 15 -2.62 22.22 -20.31
N GLU A 16 -3.03 21.16 -21.01
CA GLU A 16 -3.86 20.07 -20.47
C GLU A 16 -3.04 18.89 -19.92
N GLY A 17 -1.78 19.12 -19.55
CA GLY A 17 -0.81 18.11 -19.07
C GLY A 17 -1.41 17.08 -18.13
N ALA A 18 -1.94 17.53 -16.99
CA ALA A 18 -2.49 16.64 -15.96
C ALA A 18 -3.63 15.75 -16.47
N PHE A 19 -4.56 16.32 -17.27
CA PHE A 19 -5.66 15.55 -17.84
C PHE A 19 -5.16 14.47 -18.82
N VAL A 20 -4.25 14.83 -19.73
CA VAL A 20 -3.70 13.92 -20.74
C VAL A 20 -2.86 12.82 -20.08
N HIS A 21 -2.01 13.18 -19.12
CA HIS A 21 -1.21 12.23 -18.34
C HIS A 21 -2.11 11.24 -17.60
N ARG A 22 -3.12 11.74 -16.87
CA ARG A 22 -4.05 10.88 -16.12
C ARG A 22 -4.78 9.91 -17.04
N ALA A 23 -5.30 10.39 -18.17
CA ALA A 23 -5.98 9.55 -19.15
C ALA A 23 -5.04 8.46 -19.69
N ALA A 24 -3.80 8.82 -20.05
CA ALA A 24 -2.81 7.85 -20.53
C ALA A 24 -2.48 6.79 -19.48
N ILE A 25 -2.32 7.19 -18.21
CA ILE A 25 -2.02 6.27 -17.10
C ILE A 25 -3.18 5.29 -16.89
N PHE A 26 -4.44 5.75 -16.90
CA PHE A 26 -5.59 4.86 -16.76
C PHE A 26 -5.70 3.83 -17.91
N VAL A 27 -5.38 4.24 -19.14
CA VAL A 27 -5.29 3.28 -20.26
C VAL A 27 -4.23 2.21 -19.97
N PHE A 28 -3.09 2.58 -19.40
CA PHE A 28 -2.09 1.60 -18.98
C PHE A 28 -2.55 0.75 -17.81
N CYS A 29 -3.32 1.28 -16.84
CA CYS A 29 -3.92 0.48 -15.78
C CYS A 29 -4.75 -0.65 -16.38
N ASP A 30 -5.71 -0.33 -17.24
CA ASP A 30 -6.58 -1.31 -17.90
C ASP A 30 -5.76 -2.35 -18.69
N ILE A 31 -4.72 -1.91 -19.40
CA ILE A 31 -3.83 -2.82 -20.14
C ILE A 31 -3.17 -3.84 -19.21
N TYR A 32 -2.60 -3.41 -18.08
CA TYR A 32 -1.88 -4.31 -17.18
C TYR A 32 -2.81 -5.17 -16.31
N GLU A 33 -4.01 -4.68 -16.00
CA GLU A 33 -5.03 -5.43 -15.25
C GLU A 33 -5.69 -6.51 -16.11
N GLN A 34 -6.16 -6.13 -17.31
CA GLN A 34 -7.04 -6.97 -18.11
C GLN A 34 -6.27 -7.92 -19.04
N LEU A 35 -5.08 -7.54 -19.50
CA LEU A 35 -4.32 -8.36 -20.44
C LEU A 35 -3.37 -9.33 -19.73
N SER A 36 -2.97 -10.37 -20.46
CA SER A 36 -2.06 -11.40 -19.95
C SER A 36 -0.69 -10.83 -19.58
N PRO A 37 -0.16 -11.12 -18.37
CA PRO A 37 1.17 -10.72 -17.95
C PRO A 37 2.28 -11.13 -18.93
N ALA A 38 2.15 -12.30 -19.58
CA ALA A 38 3.12 -12.77 -20.57
C ALA A 38 3.28 -11.79 -21.76
N LYS A 39 2.24 -11.04 -22.09
CA LYS A 39 2.26 -10.01 -23.13
C LYS A 39 2.69 -8.65 -22.57
N THR A 40 2.11 -8.22 -21.46
CA THR A 40 2.31 -6.86 -20.91
C THR A 40 3.69 -6.65 -20.31
N CYS A 41 4.26 -7.66 -19.65
CA CYS A 41 5.59 -7.58 -19.01
C CYS A 41 6.72 -7.15 -19.99
N LYS A 42 6.57 -7.46 -21.28
CA LYS A 42 7.57 -7.11 -22.31
C LYS A 42 7.68 -5.60 -22.54
N PHE A 43 6.68 -4.83 -22.11
CA PHE A 43 6.62 -3.39 -22.32
C PHE A 43 7.07 -2.57 -21.11
N LEU A 44 7.43 -3.21 -19.99
CA LEU A 44 7.81 -2.50 -18.76
C LEU A 44 8.94 -1.49 -18.99
N ASP A 45 9.97 -1.86 -19.77
CA ASP A 45 11.10 -0.96 -20.08
C ASP A 45 10.69 0.29 -20.85
N GLY A 46 9.60 0.23 -21.62
CA GLY A 46 9.07 1.38 -22.35
C GLY A 46 8.11 2.24 -21.52
N VAL A 47 7.39 1.64 -20.57
CA VAL A 47 6.32 2.30 -19.81
C VAL A 47 6.84 2.87 -18.50
N VAL A 48 7.56 2.08 -17.70
CA VAL A 48 7.96 2.44 -16.32
C VAL A 48 8.75 3.75 -16.27
N PRO A 49 9.79 3.98 -17.10
CA PRO A 49 10.53 5.24 -17.05
C PRO A 49 9.68 6.46 -17.38
N LYS A 50 8.70 6.32 -18.29
CA LYS A 50 7.83 7.44 -18.69
C LYS A 50 6.82 7.78 -17.60
N VAL A 51 6.19 6.78 -17.00
CA VAL A 51 5.29 6.99 -15.84
C VAL A 51 6.07 7.57 -14.67
N LEU A 52 7.34 7.15 -14.48
CA LEU A 52 8.20 7.71 -13.42
C LEU A 52 8.53 9.18 -13.69
N THR A 53 8.78 9.56 -14.94
CA THR A 53 8.94 10.97 -15.33
C THR A 53 7.67 11.77 -15.00
N VAL A 54 6.49 11.28 -15.40
CA VAL A 54 5.21 11.92 -15.09
C VAL A 54 5.01 12.09 -13.59
N LEU A 55 5.24 11.04 -12.79
CA LEU A 55 5.12 11.08 -11.33
C LEU A 55 6.07 12.10 -10.69
N LYS A 56 7.25 12.34 -11.28
CA LYS A 56 8.25 13.30 -10.78
C LYS A 56 7.95 14.74 -11.20
N SER A 57 7.36 14.95 -12.38
CA SER A 57 7.11 16.29 -12.92
C SER A 57 5.72 16.84 -12.61
N ASP A 58 4.70 15.99 -12.60
CA ASP A 58 3.30 16.41 -12.44
C ASP A 58 2.89 16.42 -10.96
N GLN A 59 2.45 17.58 -10.48
CA GLN A 59 2.06 17.77 -9.07
C GLN A 59 0.57 17.54 -8.82
N ASP A 60 -0.23 17.32 -9.87
CA ASP A 60 -1.65 17.04 -9.73
C ASP A 60 -1.88 15.75 -8.94
N LEU A 61 -2.70 15.83 -7.88
CA LEU A 61 -2.93 14.72 -6.97
C LEU A 61 -3.57 13.52 -7.69
N SER A 62 -4.47 13.74 -8.64
CA SER A 62 -5.11 12.66 -9.39
C SER A 62 -4.14 11.95 -10.34
N VAL A 63 -3.16 12.67 -10.90
CA VAL A 63 -2.07 12.06 -11.68
C VAL A 63 -1.16 11.22 -10.80
N ARG A 64 -0.77 11.73 -9.63
CA ARG A 64 0.09 11.02 -8.67
C ARG A 64 -0.57 9.75 -8.15
N GLN A 65 -1.85 9.83 -7.78
CA GLN A 65 -2.66 8.66 -7.41
C GLN A 65 -2.61 7.61 -8.52
N ALA A 66 -2.94 8.00 -9.76
CA ALA A 66 -2.98 7.08 -10.89
C ALA A 66 -1.62 6.41 -11.15
N CYS A 67 -0.51 7.16 -11.02
CA CYS A 67 0.84 6.60 -11.14
C CYS A 67 1.12 5.52 -10.08
N PHE A 68 0.83 5.81 -8.80
CA PHE A 68 1.04 4.84 -7.72
C PHE A 68 0.19 3.59 -7.91
N TYR A 69 -1.08 3.77 -8.28
CA TYR A 69 -1.97 2.66 -8.61
C TYR A 69 -1.41 1.79 -9.74
N LEU A 70 -1.02 2.40 -10.87
CA LEU A 70 -0.45 1.70 -12.02
C LEU A 70 0.81 0.91 -11.65
N PHE A 71 1.73 1.52 -10.90
CA PHE A 71 2.93 0.81 -10.45
C PHE A 71 2.60 -0.35 -9.49
N GLY A 72 1.58 -0.19 -8.64
CA GLY A 72 1.07 -1.28 -7.81
C GLY A 72 0.55 -2.43 -8.65
N VAL A 73 -0.28 -2.13 -9.66
CA VAL A 73 -0.78 -3.11 -10.63
C VAL A 73 0.39 -3.80 -11.35
N MET A 74 1.37 -3.06 -11.86
CA MET A 74 2.54 -3.63 -12.54
C MET A 74 3.33 -4.56 -11.62
N ALA A 75 3.58 -4.15 -10.37
CA ALA A 75 4.27 -4.99 -9.39
C ALA A 75 3.50 -6.28 -9.09
N HIS A 76 2.19 -6.18 -8.87
CA HIS A 76 1.32 -7.33 -8.62
C HIS A 76 1.25 -8.30 -9.81
N ARG A 77 1.15 -7.77 -11.04
CA ARG A 77 0.91 -8.55 -12.26
C ARG A 77 2.19 -9.09 -12.88
N CYS A 78 3.31 -8.38 -12.76
CA CYS A 78 4.58 -8.72 -13.39
C CYS A 78 5.59 -9.34 -12.42
N GLU A 79 5.30 -9.28 -11.11
CA GLU A 79 6.04 -9.96 -10.04
C GLU A 79 7.55 -9.73 -10.14
N ASP A 80 8.35 -10.81 -10.19
CA ASP A 80 9.81 -10.76 -10.25
C ASP A 80 10.35 -9.94 -11.42
N LYS A 81 9.62 -9.85 -12.54
CA LYS A 81 10.02 -9.04 -13.70
C LYS A 81 9.99 -7.54 -13.40
N PHE A 82 9.25 -7.12 -12.36
CA PHE A 82 9.19 -5.74 -11.91
C PHE A 82 10.34 -5.39 -10.94
N THR A 83 11.02 -6.38 -10.34
CA THR A 83 12.04 -6.17 -9.29
C THR A 83 13.12 -5.17 -9.68
N LYS A 84 13.54 -5.14 -10.95
CA LYS A 84 14.59 -4.22 -11.42
C LYS A 84 14.19 -2.73 -11.34
N TYR A 85 12.91 -2.41 -11.27
CA TYR A 85 12.41 -1.04 -11.15
C TYR A 85 12.12 -0.62 -9.71
N THR A 86 12.09 -1.58 -8.78
CA THR A 86 11.64 -1.36 -7.40
C THR A 86 12.35 -0.20 -6.71
N SER A 87 13.67 -0.08 -6.83
CA SER A 87 14.42 1.03 -6.21
C SER A 87 13.97 2.40 -6.74
N ALA A 88 13.79 2.53 -8.05
CA ALA A 88 13.44 3.81 -8.69
C ALA A 88 11.99 4.22 -8.43
N VAL A 89 11.08 3.25 -8.33
CA VAL A 89 9.65 3.47 -8.08
C VAL A 89 9.38 3.72 -6.60
N LEU A 90 10.08 3.04 -5.69
CA LEU A 90 9.91 3.24 -4.25
C LEU A 90 10.36 4.63 -3.79
N GLU A 91 11.39 5.21 -4.40
CA GLU A 91 11.93 6.52 -3.99
C GLU A 91 10.84 7.62 -3.90
N PRO A 92 10.12 8.00 -4.98
CA PRO A 92 9.09 9.04 -4.91
C PRO A 92 7.89 8.63 -4.04
N CYS A 93 7.61 7.33 -3.92
CA CYS A 93 6.55 6.84 -3.04
C CYS A 93 6.88 7.03 -1.57
N MET A 94 8.07 6.63 -1.14
CA MET A 94 8.51 6.80 0.24
C MET A 94 8.63 8.28 0.59
N GLN A 95 9.02 9.14 -0.37
CA GLN A 95 8.97 10.58 -0.19
C GLN A 95 7.54 11.08 0.03
N CYS A 96 6.57 10.62 -0.76
CA CYS A 96 5.14 10.96 -0.59
C CYS A 96 4.66 10.60 0.82
N ILE A 97 4.86 9.34 1.24
CA ILE A 97 4.45 8.85 2.56
C ILE A 97 5.11 9.69 3.67
N ARG A 98 6.43 9.93 3.59
CA ARG A 98 7.16 10.70 4.61
C ARG A 98 6.69 12.15 4.71
N SER A 99 6.46 12.82 3.57
CA SER A 99 5.99 14.21 3.56
C SER A 99 4.60 14.40 4.18
N ALA A 100 3.77 13.35 4.15
CA ALA A 100 2.41 13.38 4.60
C ALA A 100 2.20 12.70 5.97
N SER A 101 3.22 11.98 6.48
CA SER A 101 3.16 11.05 7.62
C SER A 101 2.37 11.59 8.82
N GLU A 102 2.75 12.75 9.36
CA GLU A 102 2.13 13.29 10.57
C GLU A 102 0.64 13.61 10.37
N LYS A 103 0.30 14.30 9.28
CA LYS A 103 -1.08 14.67 8.97
C LYS A 103 -1.91 13.44 8.62
N TYR A 104 -1.33 12.50 7.88
CA TYR A 104 -1.99 11.24 7.53
C TYR A 104 -2.35 10.47 8.80
N LYS A 105 -1.40 10.23 9.71
CA LYS A 105 -1.65 9.49 10.96
C LYS A 105 -2.69 10.16 11.87
N LYS A 106 -2.79 11.50 11.82
CA LYS A 106 -3.80 12.27 12.56
C LYS A 106 -5.14 12.41 11.82
N LYS A 107 -5.26 11.87 10.59
CA LYS A 107 -6.44 12.00 9.73
C LYS A 107 -6.79 13.47 9.41
N GLU A 108 -5.75 14.29 9.22
CA GLU A 108 -5.84 15.75 8.99
C GLU A 108 -5.56 16.15 7.52
N LEU A 109 -5.34 15.18 6.64
CA LEU A 109 -5.17 15.45 5.21
C LEU A 109 -6.52 15.67 4.53
N ALA A 110 -6.50 16.47 3.45
CA ALA A 110 -7.61 16.53 2.52
C ALA A 110 -7.86 15.15 1.88
N GLU A 111 -9.10 14.91 1.42
CA GLU A 111 -9.52 13.59 0.92
C GLU A 111 -8.69 13.14 -0.29
N ASP A 112 -8.46 14.03 -1.25
CA ASP A 112 -7.65 13.78 -2.45
C ASP A 112 -6.19 13.42 -2.10
N ALA A 113 -5.57 14.16 -1.18
CA ALA A 113 -4.24 13.87 -0.68
C ALA A 113 -4.18 12.56 0.10
N THR A 114 -5.24 12.23 0.85
CA THR A 114 -5.36 10.96 1.58
C THR A 114 -5.42 9.78 0.63
N VAL A 115 -6.23 9.86 -0.43
CA VAL A 115 -6.33 8.81 -1.47
C VAL A 115 -4.99 8.60 -2.19
N VAL A 116 -4.20 9.66 -2.41
CA VAL A 116 -2.83 9.54 -2.96
C VAL A 116 -1.92 8.74 -2.02
N VAL A 117 -1.96 9.02 -0.70
CA VAL A 117 -1.15 8.30 0.28
C VAL A 117 -1.61 6.85 0.44
N ASP A 118 -2.91 6.59 0.41
CA ASP A 118 -3.46 5.24 0.40
C ASP A 118 -2.93 4.42 -0.77
N ASN A 119 -2.99 4.99 -1.98
CA ASN A 119 -2.47 4.33 -3.19
C ASN A 119 -0.95 4.15 -3.15
N ALA A 120 -0.20 5.09 -2.56
CA ALA A 120 1.24 4.95 -2.34
C ALA A 120 1.55 3.78 -1.38
N LEU A 121 0.85 3.69 -0.24
CA LEU A 121 0.98 2.57 0.70
C LEU A 121 0.58 1.24 0.08
N ALA A 122 -0.44 1.23 -0.77
CA ALA A 122 -0.88 0.05 -1.48
C ALA A 122 0.10 -0.43 -2.56
N MET A 123 0.73 0.50 -3.27
CA MET A 123 1.85 0.18 -4.16
C MET A 123 3.00 -0.47 -3.38
N VAL A 124 3.36 0.08 -2.21
CA VAL A 124 4.40 -0.52 -1.34
C VAL A 124 4.00 -1.94 -0.91
N ALA A 125 2.75 -2.15 -0.49
CA ALA A 125 2.23 -3.49 -0.14
C ALA A 125 2.42 -4.49 -1.28
N LYS A 126 2.03 -4.10 -2.51
CA LYS A 126 2.14 -4.94 -3.71
C LYS A 126 3.59 -5.22 -4.08
N ILE A 127 4.48 -4.25 -3.94
CA ILE A 127 5.93 -4.45 -4.13
C ILE A 127 6.48 -5.44 -3.10
N ILE A 128 6.17 -5.25 -1.81
CA ILE A 128 6.63 -6.15 -0.74
C ILE A 128 6.17 -7.59 -1.02
N LYS A 129 4.92 -7.78 -1.46
CA LYS A 129 4.33 -9.10 -1.62
C LYS A 129 4.76 -9.82 -2.90
N HIS A 130 4.91 -9.10 -4.01
CA HIS A 130 5.00 -9.71 -5.34
C HIS A 130 6.38 -9.60 -6.00
N THR A 131 7.30 -8.80 -5.46
CA THR A 131 8.64 -8.65 -6.07
C THR A 131 9.74 -9.20 -5.17
N GLY A 132 10.90 -9.43 -5.75
CA GLY A 132 12.12 -9.74 -5.02
C GLY A 132 12.73 -8.55 -4.29
N ILE A 133 11.95 -7.73 -3.56
CA ILE A 133 12.43 -6.50 -2.90
C ILE A 133 13.65 -6.75 -2.01
N ARG A 134 13.70 -7.90 -1.30
CA ARG A 134 14.85 -8.29 -0.46
C ARG A 134 16.14 -8.55 -1.27
N GLN A 135 16.04 -8.77 -2.58
CA GLN A 135 17.17 -8.99 -3.48
C GLN A 135 17.70 -7.68 -4.08
N VAL A 136 17.03 -6.54 -3.86
CA VAL A 136 17.41 -5.24 -4.41
C VAL A 136 18.44 -4.58 -3.48
N PRO A 137 19.73 -4.48 -3.86
CA PRO A 137 20.79 -4.09 -2.91
C PRO A 137 20.67 -2.66 -2.38
N THR A 138 20.01 -1.78 -3.14
CA THR A 138 19.82 -0.37 -2.79
C THR A 138 18.60 -0.11 -1.90
N VAL A 139 17.84 -1.16 -1.56
CA VAL A 139 16.60 -1.04 -0.79
C VAL A 139 16.74 -1.78 0.53
N ASN A 140 16.52 -1.06 1.64
CA ASN A 140 16.35 -1.68 2.94
C ASN A 140 14.91 -2.16 3.10
N SER A 141 14.63 -3.42 2.74
CA SER A 141 13.27 -3.98 2.76
C SER A 141 12.63 -3.93 4.15
N ASP A 142 13.38 -4.20 5.21
CA ASP A 142 12.85 -4.26 6.57
C ASP A 142 12.39 -2.87 7.02
N GLN A 143 13.17 -1.83 6.70
CA GLN A 143 12.78 -0.45 6.97
C GLN A 143 11.51 -0.06 6.18
N ILE A 144 11.39 -0.47 4.91
CA ILE A 144 10.21 -0.20 4.08
C ILE A 144 8.97 -0.88 4.67
N MET A 145 9.08 -2.16 5.05
CA MET A 145 7.98 -2.92 5.66
C MET A 145 7.55 -2.33 7.01
N SER A 146 8.52 -1.92 7.84
CA SER A 146 8.25 -1.27 9.12
C SER A 146 7.54 0.08 8.95
N ILE A 147 8.02 0.92 8.02
CA ILE A 147 7.36 2.20 7.71
C ILE A 147 5.95 1.94 7.20
N TRP A 148 5.76 1.03 6.24
CA TRP A 148 4.46 0.68 5.69
C TRP A 148 3.48 0.25 6.78
N ALA A 149 3.86 -0.71 7.63
CA ALA A 149 3.02 -1.18 8.72
C ALA A 149 2.63 -0.07 9.70
N SER A 150 3.55 0.87 9.99
CA SER A 150 3.30 2.00 10.91
C SER A 150 2.32 3.05 10.40
N HIS A 151 1.90 2.98 9.13
CA HIS A 151 0.92 3.89 8.53
C HIS A 151 -0.44 3.24 8.31
N LEU A 152 -0.62 1.95 8.64
CA LEU A 152 -1.93 1.32 8.54
C LEU A 152 -2.81 1.65 9.75
N PRO A 153 -4.14 1.72 9.60
CA PRO A 153 -4.92 1.31 8.42
C PRO A 153 -5.00 2.37 7.31
N LEU A 154 -5.29 1.94 6.08
CA LEU A 154 -5.67 2.85 4.99
C LEU A 154 -6.99 3.56 5.31
N GLN A 155 -7.22 4.75 4.76
CA GLN A 155 -8.25 5.66 5.27
C GLN A 155 -9.48 5.79 4.37
N LEU A 156 -9.30 5.91 3.05
CA LEU A 156 -10.36 6.22 2.10
C LEU A 156 -10.43 5.25 0.91
N ASP A 157 -9.32 4.72 0.41
CA ASP A 157 -9.34 3.78 -0.71
C ASP A 157 -9.76 2.38 -0.25
N VAL A 158 -11.06 2.09 -0.37
CA VAL A 158 -11.69 0.84 0.08
C VAL A 158 -11.10 -0.39 -0.62
N THR A 159 -10.87 -0.31 -1.93
CA THR A 159 -10.37 -1.44 -2.73
C THR A 159 -8.96 -1.82 -2.28
N GLU A 160 -8.08 -0.82 -2.15
CA GLU A 160 -6.71 -1.04 -1.72
C GLU A 160 -6.60 -1.38 -0.23
N SER A 161 -7.53 -0.89 0.59
CA SER A 161 -7.62 -1.19 2.03
C SER A 161 -7.70 -2.68 2.30
N ILE A 162 -8.62 -3.38 1.63
CA ILE A 162 -8.83 -4.81 1.83
C ILE A 162 -7.54 -5.59 1.53
N TYR A 163 -6.85 -5.26 0.44
CA TYR A 163 -5.59 -5.90 0.07
C TYR A 163 -4.51 -5.66 1.12
N CYS A 164 -4.31 -4.40 1.53
CA CYS A 164 -3.26 -4.03 2.49
C CYS A 164 -3.50 -4.63 3.88
N HIS A 165 -4.74 -4.61 4.36
CA HIS A 165 -5.10 -5.16 5.67
C HIS A 165 -5.01 -6.68 5.69
N ALA A 166 -5.34 -7.36 4.58
CA ALA A 166 -5.13 -8.80 4.45
C ALA A 166 -3.64 -9.16 4.43
N LEU A 167 -2.80 -8.36 3.78
CA LEU A 167 -1.34 -8.55 3.80
C LEU A 167 -0.76 -8.31 5.20
N LEU A 168 -1.22 -7.28 5.90
CA LEU A 168 -0.84 -7.00 7.30
C LEU A 168 -1.16 -8.21 8.18
N LEU A 169 -2.36 -8.77 8.06
CA LEU A 169 -2.75 -9.97 8.79
C LEU A 169 -1.83 -11.17 8.48
N GLN A 170 -1.46 -11.38 7.22
CA GLN A 170 -0.52 -12.44 6.84
C GLN A 170 0.83 -12.28 7.54
N PHE A 171 1.36 -11.05 7.60
CA PHE A 171 2.62 -10.77 8.30
C PHE A 171 2.55 -10.97 9.81
N VAL A 172 1.40 -10.68 10.42
CA VAL A 172 1.18 -10.98 11.83
C VAL A 172 1.14 -12.50 12.06
N ASP A 173 0.41 -13.25 11.23
CA ASP A 173 0.30 -14.71 11.39
C ASP A 173 1.63 -15.42 11.15
N SER A 174 2.48 -14.87 10.26
CA SER A 174 3.82 -15.38 10.00
C SER A 174 4.92 -14.81 10.93
N ASN A 175 4.56 -13.98 11.92
CA ASN A 175 5.50 -13.28 12.81
C ASN A 175 6.63 -12.55 12.06
N GLU A 176 6.33 -11.88 10.95
CA GLU A 176 7.32 -11.16 10.14
C GLU A 176 8.03 -10.07 10.98
N PRO A 177 9.34 -10.20 11.29
CA PRO A 177 10.00 -9.35 12.26
C PRO A 177 9.96 -7.85 11.92
N ALA A 178 10.04 -7.50 10.63
CA ALA A 178 9.99 -6.12 10.19
C ALA A 178 8.62 -5.44 10.46
N VAL A 179 7.56 -6.25 10.61
CA VAL A 179 6.19 -5.78 10.85
C VAL A 179 5.84 -5.88 12.33
N VAL A 180 6.01 -7.06 12.95
CA VAL A 180 5.59 -7.29 14.34
C VAL A 180 6.53 -6.62 15.36
N GLY A 181 7.75 -6.28 14.94
CA GLY A 181 8.76 -5.65 15.79
C GLY A 181 9.41 -6.63 16.77
N LYS A 182 10.45 -6.15 17.46
CA LYS A 182 11.15 -6.97 18.45
C LYS A 182 10.21 -7.27 19.61
N GLU A 183 10.18 -8.51 20.09
CA GLU A 183 9.28 -8.93 21.18
C GLU A 183 7.81 -8.54 20.94
N PHE A 184 7.37 -8.49 19.67
CA PHE A 184 5.99 -8.14 19.28
C PHE A 184 5.55 -6.73 19.68
N GLU A 185 6.48 -5.77 19.81
CA GLU A 185 6.21 -4.40 20.28
C GLU A 185 5.21 -3.61 19.41
N ASN A 186 5.03 -3.98 18.13
CA ASN A 186 4.08 -3.32 17.22
C ASN A 186 2.68 -3.92 17.26
N ILE A 187 2.50 -5.12 17.84
CA ILE A 187 1.19 -5.79 17.88
C ILE A 187 0.09 -4.94 18.52
N PRO A 188 0.31 -4.16 19.59
CA PRO A 188 -0.74 -3.30 20.15
C PRO A 188 -1.32 -2.30 19.14
N PHE A 189 -0.46 -1.66 18.34
CA PHE A 189 -0.89 -0.69 17.33
C PHE A 189 -1.54 -1.37 16.12
N ILE A 190 -1.03 -2.53 15.72
CA ILE A 190 -1.66 -3.34 14.66
C ILE A 190 -3.06 -3.81 15.09
N THR A 191 -3.22 -4.19 16.36
CA THR A 191 -4.51 -4.60 16.92
C THR A 191 -5.48 -3.42 16.94
N LYS A 192 -5.01 -2.22 17.26
CA LYS A 192 -5.79 -0.97 17.12
C LYS A 192 -6.23 -0.74 15.68
N ALA A 193 -5.32 -0.88 14.70
CA ALA A 193 -5.67 -0.77 13.28
C ALA A 193 -6.74 -1.78 12.86
N PHE A 194 -6.66 -3.03 13.33
CA PHE A 194 -7.70 -4.03 13.08
C PHE A 194 -9.04 -3.68 13.71
N ALA A 195 -9.07 -3.12 14.92
CA ALA A 195 -10.30 -2.66 15.56
C ALA A 195 -10.96 -1.50 14.79
N GLU A 196 -10.17 -0.64 14.14
CA GLU A 196 -10.68 0.48 13.34
C GLU A 196 -11.30 0.06 12.01
N ILE A 197 -10.92 -1.09 11.45
CA ILE A 197 -11.35 -1.53 10.11
C ILE A 197 -12.32 -2.70 10.14
N ILE A 198 -12.37 -3.47 11.23
CA ILE A 198 -13.29 -4.61 11.34
C ILE A 198 -14.74 -4.16 11.22
N ASP A 199 -15.54 -4.94 10.49
CA ASP A 199 -16.96 -4.66 10.21
C ASP A 199 -17.21 -3.29 9.51
N THR A 200 -16.19 -2.74 8.85
CA THR A 200 -16.30 -1.58 7.94
C THR A 200 -16.10 -2.01 6.49
N ASP A 201 -16.32 -1.10 5.54
CA ASP A 201 -16.05 -1.30 4.12
C ASP A 201 -14.55 -1.48 3.81
N ARG A 202 -13.66 -0.98 4.67
CA ARG A 202 -12.19 -1.17 4.58
C ARG A 202 -11.72 -2.59 4.94
N SER A 203 -12.66 -3.52 5.11
CA SER A 203 -12.46 -4.95 5.36
C SER A 203 -13.53 -5.78 4.62
N ASN A 204 -13.62 -7.09 4.90
CA ASN A 204 -14.69 -7.97 4.43
C ASN A 204 -14.89 -9.15 5.39
N ASP A 205 -15.94 -9.95 5.20
CA ASP A 205 -16.28 -11.07 6.09
C ASP A 205 -15.14 -12.05 6.33
N ARG A 206 -14.38 -12.36 5.27
CA ARG A 206 -13.22 -13.25 5.35
C ARG A 206 -12.13 -12.64 6.22
N LEU A 207 -11.80 -11.37 5.98
CA LEU A 207 -10.77 -10.65 6.74
C LEU A 207 -11.21 -10.44 8.20
N ASN A 208 -12.47 -10.04 8.44
CA ASN A 208 -13.05 -9.89 9.78
C ASN A 208 -12.95 -11.19 10.59
N SER A 209 -13.29 -12.32 9.97
CA SER A 209 -13.20 -13.65 10.60
C SER A 209 -11.75 -14.00 10.97
N ALA A 210 -10.81 -13.74 10.06
CA ALA A 210 -9.39 -14.03 10.26
C ALA A 210 -8.75 -13.10 11.31
N ILE A 211 -9.15 -11.82 11.35
CA ILE A 211 -8.75 -10.87 12.41
C ILE A 211 -9.22 -11.38 13.78
N ARG A 212 -10.49 -11.76 13.94
CA ARG A 212 -10.98 -12.30 15.22
C ARG A 212 -10.24 -13.58 15.61
N GLN A 213 -9.92 -14.44 14.65
CA GLN A 213 -9.15 -15.66 14.91
C GLN A 213 -7.73 -15.34 15.41
N ILE A 214 -7.02 -14.39 14.78
CA ILE A 214 -5.67 -14.05 15.21
C ILE A 214 -5.66 -13.37 16.57
N CYS A 215 -6.62 -12.47 16.84
CA CYS A 215 -6.75 -11.79 18.13
C CYS A 215 -6.98 -12.79 19.28
N ARG A 216 -7.74 -13.87 19.06
CA ARG A 216 -7.90 -14.94 20.07
C ARG A 216 -6.59 -15.67 20.39
N LYS A 217 -5.71 -15.85 19.39
CA LYS A 217 -4.37 -16.45 19.59
C LYS A 217 -3.41 -15.54 20.36
N MET A 218 -3.67 -14.22 20.41
CA MET A 218 -2.80 -13.25 21.12
C MET A 218 -2.82 -13.41 22.65
N SER A 219 -3.64 -14.30 23.19
CA SER A 219 -3.62 -14.71 24.60
C SER A 219 -2.29 -15.35 25.04
N SER A 220 -1.42 -15.79 24.11
CA SER A 220 -0.08 -16.30 24.43
C SER A 220 1.02 -15.22 24.46
N LEU A 221 0.71 -13.95 24.17
CA LEU A 221 1.69 -12.87 24.19
C LEU A 221 2.17 -12.53 25.60
N SER A 222 3.31 -11.84 25.69
CA SER A 222 3.87 -11.39 26.97
C SER A 222 2.90 -10.44 27.70
N THR A 223 2.97 -10.41 29.03
CA THR A 223 2.14 -9.54 29.86
C THR A 223 2.26 -8.07 29.47
N ASN A 224 3.46 -7.63 29.09
CA ASN A 224 3.70 -6.25 28.66
C ASN A 224 2.88 -5.89 27.39
N VAL A 225 2.91 -6.76 26.38
CA VAL A 225 2.17 -6.54 25.13
C VAL A 225 0.66 -6.54 25.37
N LYS A 226 0.17 -7.47 26.21
CA LYS A 226 -1.25 -7.51 26.59
C LYS A 226 -1.71 -6.26 27.33
N ASN A 227 -0.91 -5.78 28.29
CA ASN A 227 -1.22 -4.54 29.02
C ASN A 227 -1.34 -3.36 28.06
N LYS A 228 -0.40 -3.23 27.11
CA LYS A 228 -0.43 -2.16 26.12
C LYS A 228 -1.63 -2.25 25.16
N ILE A 229 -2.04 -3.46 24.75
CA ILE A 229 -3.31 -3.65 24.01
C ILE A 229 -4.49 -3.16 24.86
N ASN A 230 -4.51 -3.52 26.14
CA ASN A 230 -5.58 -3.15 27.06
C ASN A 230 -5.67 -1.64 27.32
N GLU A 231 -4.55 -0.93 27.28
CA GLU A 231 -4.47 0.53 27.43
C GLU A 231 -4.93 1.29 26.17
N ILE A 232 -4.60 0.79 24.97
CA ILE A 232 -4.85 1.49 23.70
C ILE A 232 -6.25 1.22 23.14
N LEU A 233 -6.81 0.03 23.39
CA LEU A 233 -8.15 -0.33 22.91
C LEU A 233 -9.26 0.11 23.87
N THR A 234 -10.33 0.68 23.31
CA THR A 234 -11.58 0.91 24.06
C THR A 234 -12.32 -0.41 24.33
N ASN A 235 -13.28 -0.39 25.26
CA ASN A 235 -14.12 -1.56 25.51
C ASN A 235 -14.95 -1.98 24.29
N GLU A 236 -15.40 -1.02 23.47
CA GLU A 236 -16.10 -1.30 22.22
C GLU A 236 -15.18 -2.02 21.23
N GLU A 237 -13.95 -1.54 21.05
CA GLU A 237 -12.96 -2.14 20.16
C GLU A 237 -12.58 -3.57 20.59
N LYS A 238 -12.39 -3.78 21.90
CA LYS A 238 -12.17 -5.13 22.45
C LYS A 238 -13.35 -6.06 22.14
N GLY A 239 -14.57 -5.55 22.26
CA GLY A 239 -15.80 -6.27 21.89
C GLY A 239 -15.82 -6.69 20.42
N LYS A 240 -15.52 -5.77 19.49
CA LYS A 240 -15.46 -6.04 18.04
C LYS A 240 -14.46 -7.15 17.70
N LEU A 241 -13.29 -7.11 18.32
CA LEU A 241 -12.21 -8.09 18.13
C LEU A 241 -12.48 -9.43 18.82
N GLY A 242 -13.51 -9.53 19.67
CA GLY A 242 -13.82 -10.74 20.43
C GLY A 242 -12.81 -11.03 21.53
N PHE A 243 -12.12 -10.01 22.06
CA PHE A 243 -11.37 -10.13 23.30
C PHE A 243 -12.35 -10.22 24.46
N VAL A 244 -12.58 -11.44 24.96
CA VAL A 244 -13.21 -11.62 26.27
C VAL A 244 -12.11 -11.34 27.29
N VAL A 245 -12.13 -10.13 27.88
CA VAL A 245 -11.30 -9.64 29.00
C VAL A 245 -9.98 -10.42 29.18
N LEU A 246 -8.90 -9.89 28.58
CA LEU A 246 -7.53 -10.37 28.83
C LEU A 246 -7.13 -10.23 30.30
#